data_AF-A0A7J8MJC0-F1
#
_entry.id   AF-A0A7J8MJC0-F1
#
_cell.length_a   1.000
_cell.length_b   1.000
_cell.length_c   1.000
_cell.angle_alpha   90.00
_cell.angle_beta   90.00
_cell.angle_gamma   90.00
#
_symmetry.space_group_name_H-M   'P 1'
#
loop_
_entity.id
_entity.type
_entity.pdbx_description
1 polymer ?
#
loop_
_entity_poly.entity_id
_entity_poly.type
_entity_poly.pdbx_seq_one_letter_code
_entity_poly.pdbx_strand_id
1 'polypeptide(L)'
;MVTPRSFFAAGNVNGKIIAVGGSGAVYNDSITSVECYDTRKDTWEHVAKMRVGLARYDSAVVGSKLYVTEGWTWPFLFSPRGSIYDLENDTWQEMKDGMKEGWTGVSVVVGDRLFVISEYGDCPMKVYVPDRDAWQYVGGDKFPREAMQRPFAVSGVEGRIYVVSSGLNVAIGTPIEGQNAELIAKWEVVAAPKGFHDFSPLSCQVLYA
;
A
#
# COMPACT_ATOMS: atom_id res chain seq x y z
N MET A 1 -12.49 3.84 -16.89
CA MET A 1 -11.14 3.59 -17.43
C MET A 1 -11.25 3.28 -18.91
N VAL A 2 -10.31 3.74 -19.73
CA VAL A 2 -10.29 3.50 -21.19
C VAL A 2 -9.67 2.13 -21.48
N THR A 3 -8.62 1.76 -20.73
CA THR A 3 -7.94 0.46 -20.87
C THR A 3 -8.42 -0.54 -19.81
N PRO A 4 -8.98 -1.71 -20.20
CA PRO A 4 -9.25 -2.79 -19.25
C PRO A 4 -7.95 -3.30 -18.61
N ARG A 5 -7.93 -3.39 -17.28
CA ARG A 5 -6.74 -3.75 -16.50
C ARG A 5 -7.09 -4.56 -15.26
N SER A 6 -6.17 -5.42 -14.82
CA SER A 6 -6.23 -6.17 -13.55
C SER A 6 -4.90 -6.07 -12.81
N PHE A 7 -4.84 -6.37 -11.50
CA PHE A 7 -3.61 -6.32 -10.71
C PHE A 7 -2.80 -5.01 -10.83
N PHE A 8 -3.51 -3.89 -11.01
CA PHE A 8 -2.96 -2.55 -11.18
C PHE A 8 -2.83 -1.85 -9.82
N ALA A 9 -1.91 -0.88 -9.73
CA ALA A 9 -1.85 0.03 -8.59
C ALA A 9 -2.87 1.17 -8.77
N ALA A 10 -3.42 1.69 -7.68
CA ALA A 10 -4.26 2.86 -7.74
C ALA A 10 -4.14 3.73 -6.48
N GLY A 11 -4.40 5.02 -6.64
CA GLY A 11 -4.39 5.95 -5.51
C GLY A 11 -5.19 7.22 -5.80
N ASN A 12 -5.68 7.86 -4.74
CA ASN A 12 -6.23 9.21 -4.83
C ASN A 12 -5.09 10.22 -4.66
N VAL A 13 -4.82 11.02 -5.68
CA VAL A 13 -3.81 12.09 -5.63
C VAL A 13 -4.52 13.40 -5.93
N ASN A 14 -4.54 14.32 -4.95
CA ASN A 14 -5.15 15.65 -5.08
C ASN A 14 -6.60 15.63 -5.61
N GLY A 15 -7.44 14.69 -5.13
CA GLY A 15 -8.84 14.58 -5.57
C GLY A 15 -9.01 13.95 -6.96
N LYS A 16 -7.99 13.27 -7.48
CA LYS A 16 -8.04 12.51 -8.73
C LYS A 16 -7.66 11.06 -8.49
N ILE A 17 -8.31 10.14 -9.21
CA ILE A 17 -7.99 8.70 -9.11
C ILE A 17 -6.96 8.38 -10.18
N ILE A 18 -5.80 7.89 -9.78
CA ILE A 18 -4.75 7.43 -10.71
C ILE A 18 -4.78 5.91 -10.74
N ALA A 19 -4.87 5.33 -11.93
CA ALA A 19 -4.77 3.89 -12.19
C ALA A 19 -3.48 3.60 -12.98
N VAL A 20 -2.61 2.77 -12.40
CA VAL A 20 -1.23 2.57 -12.86
C VAL A 20 -1.04 1.13 -13.32
N GLY A 21 -0.73 0.96 -14.61
CA GLY A 21 -0.33 -0.32 -15.19
C GLY A 21 -1.31 -1.47 -14.95
N GLY A 22 -0.75 -2.64 -14.63
CA GLY A 22 -1.46 -3.88 -14.38
C GLY A 22 -1.29 -4.87 -15.54
N SER A 23 -2.16 -5.87 -15.56
CA SER A 23 -2.22 -6.87 -16.63
C SER A 23 -3.43 -6.64 -17.52
N GLY A 24 -3.19 -6.69 -18.83
CA GLY A 24 -4.23 -6.64 -19.85
C GLY A 24 -4.98 -7.96 -20.02
N ALA A 25 -5.78 -8.06 -21.07
CA ALA A 25 -6.59 -9.25 -21.34
C ALA A 25 -5.77 -10.44 -21.88
N VAL A 26 -4.57 -10.18 -22.42
CA VAL A 26 -3.68 -11.20 -22.99
C VAL A 26 -2.68 -11.66 -21.94
N TYR A 27 -2.37 -12.96 -21.94
CA TYR A 27 -1.37 -13.54 -21.05
C TYR A 27 0.00 -12.84 -21.22
N ASN A 28 0.63 -12.44 -20.11
CA ASN A 28 1.86 -11.65 -20.05
C ASN A 28 1.78 -10.24 -20.67
N ASP A 29 0.59 -9.68 -20.87
CA ASP A 29 0.44 -8.29 -21.28
C ASP A 29 0.61 -7.35 -20.08
N SER A 30 1.79 -6.72 -19.99
CA SER A 30 2.13 -5.79 -18.94
C SER A 30 1.84 -4.36 -19.37
N ILE A 31 0.80 -3.76 -18.80
CA ILE A 31 0.31 -2.43 -19.17
C ILE A 31 1.30 -1.38 -18.63
N THR A 32 1.74 -0.51 -19.54
CA THR A 32 2.54 0.69 -19.19
C THR A 32 1.69 1.94 -19.06
N SER A 33 0.45 1.92 -19.58
CA SER A 33 -0.44 3.08 -19.56
C SER A 33 -0.91 3.41 -18.14
N VAL A 34 -1.00 4.71 -17.90
CA VAL A 34 -1.49 5.29 -16.66
C VAL A 34 -2.69 6.15 -17.03
N GLU A 35 -3.75 6.04 -16.24
CA GLU A 35 -4.98 6.78 -16.48
C GLU A 35 -5.35 7.56 -15.23
N CYS A 36 -5.79 8.80 -15.44
CA CYS A 36 -6.23 9.71 -14.39
C CYS A 36 -7.72 9.98 -14.57
N TYR A 37 -8.49 9.79 -13.52
CA TYR A 37 -9.90 10.13 -13.46
C TYR A 37 -10.08 11.48 -12.79
N ASP A 38 -10.69 12.41 -13.52
CA ASP A 38 -11.09 13.71 -13.00
C ASP A 38 -12.57 13.66 -12.58
N THR A 39 -12.83 13.73 -11.27
CA THR A 39 -14.19 13.68 -10.71
C THR A 39 -15.06 14.87 -11.12
N ARG A 40 -14.46 16.00 -11.48
CA ARG A 40 -15.20 17.19 -11.91
C ARG A 40 -15.68 17.07 -13.34
N LYS A 41 -14.92 16.36 -14.17
CA LYS A 41 -15.25 16.13 -15.58
C LYS A 41 -15.97 14.82 -15.83
N ASP A 42 -15.91 13.88 -14.89
CA ASP A 42 -16.37 12.50 -15.06
C ASP A 42 -15.69 11.82 -16.26
N THR A 43 -14.37 12.01 -16.38
CA THR A 43 -13.59 11.48 -17.50
C THR A 43 -12.30 10.84 -17.04
N TRP A 44 -11.94 9.74 -17.73
CA TRP A 44 -10.61 9.16 -17.68
C TRP A 44 -9.76 9.73 -18.82
N GLU A 45 -8.55 10.18 -18.49
CA GLU A 45 -7.58 10.70 -19.44
C GLU A 45 -6.26 9.93 -19.29
N HIS A 46 -5.52 9.74 -20.39
CA HIS A 46 -4.16 9.19 -20.31
C HIS A 46 -3.20 10.24 -19.76
N VAL A 47 -2.31 9.79 -18.88
CA VAL A 47 -1.21 10.60 -18.34
C VAL A 47 0.13 9.92 -18.64
N ALA A 48 1.24 10.50 -18.21
CA ALA A 48 2.57 9.96 -18.48
C ALA A 48 2.65 8.47 -18.17
N LYS A 49 3.07 7.68 -19.16
CA LYS A 49 3.21 6.23 -19.05
C LYS A 49 4.45 5.85 -18.24
N MET A 50 4.41 4.68 -17.64
CA MET A 50 5.61 4.07 -17.06
C MET A 50 6.58 3.64 -18.17
N ARG A 51 7.88 3.59 -17.85
CA ARG A 51 8.89 3.07 -18.78
C ARG A 51 8.77 1.57 -19.00
N VAL A 52 8.41 0.84 -17.93
CA VAL A 52 8.29 -0.62 -17.95
C VAL A 52 6.98 -0.97 -17.27
N GLY A 53 6.20 -1.85 -17.90
CA GLY A 53 5.00 -2.38 -17.30
C GLY A 53 5.39 -3.31 -16.16
N LEU A 54 4.86 -3.05 -14.98
CA LEU A 54 4.89 -3.97 -13.85
C LEU A 54 3.45 -4.47 -13.59
N ALA A 55 3.32 -5.55 -12.83
CA ALA A 55 2.03 -6.12 -12.45
C ALA A 55 2.05 -6.51 -10.97
N ARG A 56 0.86 -6.65 -10.37
CA ARG A 56 0.64 -7.03 -8.95
C ARG A 56 1.27 -6.01 -8.00
N TYR A 57 0.84 -4.76 -8.08
CA TYR A 57 1.46 -3.71 -7.29
C TYR A 57 0.93 -3.60 -5.87
N ASP A 58 1.79 -3.11 -4.97
CA ASP A 58 1.31 -2.29 -3.86
C ASP A 58 1.51 -0.81 -4.21
N SER A 59 0.71 0.06 -3.61
CA SER A 59 0.82 1.49 -3.84
C SER A 59 0.36 2.31 -2.65
N ALA A 60 1.03 3.44 -2.46
CA ALA A 60 0.73 4.37 -1.39
C ALA A 60 0.80 5.82 -1.90
N VAL A 61 -0.12 6.65 -1.44
CA VAL A 61 -0.07 8.09 -1.71
C VAL A 61 0.54 8.77 -0.50
N VAL A 62 1.71 9.39 -0.67
CA VAL A 62 2.41 10.13 0.38
C VAL A 62 2.55 11.58 -0.08
N GLY A 63 1.96 12.50 0.69
CA GLY A 63 1.80 13.88 0.23
C GLY A 63 1.00 13.95 -1.07
N SER A 64 1.58 14.55 -2.11
CA SER A 64 0.97 14.71 -3.45
C SER A 64 1.49 13.71 -4.49
N LYS A 65 2.20 12.66 -4.08
CA LYS A 65 2.84 11.70 -4.99
C LYS A 65 2.33 10.28 -4.75
N LEU A 66 2.17 9.54 -5.84
CA LEU A 66 1.79 8.12 -5.82
C LEU A 66 3.04 7.26 -5.94
N TYR A 67 3.30 6.46 -4.92
CA TYR A 67 4.39 5.50 -4.87
C TYR A 67 3.85 4.14 -5.28
N VAL A 68 4.57 3.47 -6.17
CA VAL A 68 4.14 2.21 -6.76
C VAL A 68 5.32 1.24 -6.73
N THR A 69 5.11 0.07 -6.15
CA THR A 69 6.11 -1.01 -6.07
C THR A 69 5.57 -2.28 -6.67
N GLU A 70 6.46 -3.09 -7.21
CA GLU A 70 6.10 -4.46 -7.55
C GLU A 70 5.78 -5.27 -6.29
N GLY A 71 4.65 -5.98 -6.29
CA GLY A 71 4.22 -6.85 -5.19
C GLY A 71 4.96 -8.18 -5.22
N TRP A 72 6.25 -8.11 -4.91
CA TRP A 72 7.06 -9.26 -4.57
C TRP A 72 6.85 -9.65 -3.11
N THR A 73 6.93 -10.95 -2.84
CA THR A 73 6.98 -11.46 -1.46
C THR A 73 8.45 -11.51 -1.01
N TRP A 74 8.71 -11.10 0.23
CA TRP A 74 10.03 -11.21 0.85
C TRP A 74 10.36 -12.67 1.22
N PRO A 75 11.61 -13.15 1.12
CA PRO A 75 12.82 -12.44 0.69
C PRO A 75 12.87 -12.25 -0.83
N PHE A 76 13.34 -11.08 -1.26
CA PHE A 76 13.48 -10.77 -2.68
C PHE A 76 14.73 -11.44 -3.24
N LEU A 77 14.59 -12.07 -4.43
CA LEU A 77 15.74 -12.60 -5.16
C LEU A 77 16.58 -11.48 -5.81
N PHE A 78 15.90 -10.39 -6.18
CA PHE A 78 16.49 -9.17 -6.76
C PHE A 78 15.79 -7.96 -6.14
N SER A 79 16.45 -6.79 -6.13
CA SER A 79 15.83 -5.54 -5.69
C SER A 79 14.53 -5.30 -6.47
N PRO A 80 13.38 -5.09 -5.80
CA PRO A 80 12.11 -4.92 -6.48
C PRO A 80 12.10 -3.60 -7.25
N ARG A 81 11.34 -3.53 -8.34
CA ARG A 81 11.17 -2.26 -9.05
C ARG A 81 10.18 -1.38 -8.29
N GLY A 82 10.45 -0.08 -8.31
CA GLY A 82 9.58 0.93 -7.72
C GLY A 82 9.66 2.24 -8.50
N SER A 83 8.56 2.97 -8.56
CA SER A 83 8.50 4.28 -9.22
C SER A 83 7.55 5.22 -8.47
N ILE A 84 7.82 6.52 -8.59
CA ILE A 84 7.06 7.58 -7.94
C ILE A 84 6.45 8.45 -9.03
N TYR A 85 5.13 8.56 -9.02
CA TYR A 85 4.39 9.41 -9.94
C TYR A 85 4.10 10.76 -9.30
N ASP A 86 4.45 11.81 -10.02
CA ASP A 86 4.12 13.20 -9.72
C ASP A 86 3.02 13.66 -10.69
N LEU A 87 1.81 13.84 -10.15
CA LEU A 87 0.65 14.27 -10.92
C LEU A 87 0.76 15.73 -11.37
N GLU A 88 1.40 16.60 -10.59
CA GLU A 88 1.51 18.03 -10.88
C GLU A 88 2.38 18.27 -12.12
N ASN A 89 3.49 17.54 -12.21
CA ASN A 89 4.43 17.63 -13.32
C ASN A 89 4.15 16.61 -14.43
N ASP A 90 3.23 15.68 -14.22
CA ASP A 90 3.00 14.50 -15.05
C ASP A 90 4.30 13.74 -15.38
N THR A 91 5.05 13.37 -14.34
CA THR A 91 6.34 12.69 -14.51
C THR A 91 6.51 11.49 -13.58
N TRP A 92 7.36 10.56 -14.01
CA TRP A 92 7.80 9.41 -13.23
C TRP A 92 9.24 9.60 -12.78
N GLN A 93 9.49 9.27 -11.51
CA GLN A 93 10.81 9.24 -10.91
C GLN A 93 11.13 7.82 -10.43
N GLU A 94 12.41 7.45 -10.46
CA GLU A 94 12.85 6.19 -9.89
C GLU A 94 12.72 6.22 -8.37
N MET A 95 12.20 5.13 -7.79
CA MET A 95 12.14 4.98 -6.34
C MET A 95 13.52 4.63 -5.80
N LYS A 96 13.90 5.28 -4.70
CA LYS A 96 15.17 5.01 -4.01
C LYS A 96 15.27 3.56 -3.54
N ASP A 97 16.49 3.05 -3.45
CA ASP A 97 16.77 1.65 -3.15
C ASP A 97 16.28 1.25 -1.75
N GLY A 98 16.58 2.04 -0.72
CA GLY A 98 16.17 1.71 0.64
C GLY A 98 14.65 1.68 0.80
N MET A 99 13.94 2.59 0.11
CA MET A 99 12.48 2.58 0.06
C MET A 99 11.93 1.29 -0.55
N LYS A 100 12.34 0.93 -1.77
CA LYS A 100 11.78 -0.23 -2.49
C LYS A 100 12.19 -1.56 -1.87
N GLU A 101 13.42 -1.67 -1.35
CA GLU A 101 13.92 -2.91 -0.72
C GLU A 101 13.34 -3.15 0.67
N GLY A 102 12.95 -2.09 1.39
CA GLY A 102 12.33 -2.21 2.70
C GLY A 102 10.80 -2.28 2.68
N TRP A 103 10.16 -2.14 1.51
CA TRP A 103 8.71 -2.30 1.34
C TRP A 103 8.33 -3.78 1.25
N THR A 104 8.36 -4.47 2.39
CA THR A 104 8.35 -5.93 2.48
C THR A 104 7.01 -6.53 2.92
N GLY A 105 5.90 -5.86 2.62
CA GLY A 105 4.57 -6.29 3.02
C GLY A 105 3.51 -5.27 2.63
N VAL A 106 2.34 -5.37 3.25
CA VAL A 106 1.21 -4.47 2.98
C VAL A 106 1.49 -3.08 3.54
N SER A 107 1.23 -2.05 2.74
CA SER A 107 1.45 -0.66 3.15
C SER A 107 0.18 0.07 3.57
N VAL A 108 0.38 1.06 4.44
CA VAL A 108 -0.67 2.00 4.84
C VAL A 108 -0.06 3.37 5.10
N VAL A 109 -0.76 4.42 4.69
CA VAL A 109 -0.38 5.80 5.00
C VAL A 109 -1.29 6.32 6.10
N VAL A 110 -0.69 6.81 7.17
CA VAL A 110 -1.40 7.42 8.31
C VAL A 110 -0.75 8.76 8.63
N GLY A 111 -1.52 9.85 8.50
CA GLY A 111 -0.95 11.19 8.41
C GLY A 111 -0.07 11.27 7.16
N ASP A 112 1.16 11.77 7.31
CA ASP A 112 2.15 11.83 6.21
C ASP A 112 3.19 10.70 6.28
N ARG A 113 2.92 9.66 7.08
CA ARG A 113 3.85 8.55 7.30
C ARG A 113 3.40 7.29 6.58
N LEU A 114 4.32 6.72 5.81
CA LEU A 114 4.17 5.42 5.17
C LEU A 114 4.64 4.32 6.12
N PHE A 115 3.73 3.40 6.43
CA PHE A 115 4.00 2.20 7.21
C PHE A 115 3.92 0.97 6.33
N VAL A 116 4.66 -0.07 6.71
CA VAL A 116 4.52 -1.41 6.17
C VAL A 116 4.40 -2.39 7.33
N ILE A 117 3.45 -3.32 7.20
CA ILE A 117 3.34 -4.48 8.07
C ILE A 117 3.88 -5.66 7.28
N SER A 118 5.03 -6.17 7.70
CA SER A 118 5.68 -7.29 7.00
C SER A 118 4.80 -8.54 7.03
N GLU A 119 4.75 -9.26 5.91
CA GLU A 119 4.02 -10.55 5.83
C GLU A 119 4.84 -11.75 6.32
N TYR A 120 6.07 -11.52 6.79
CA TYR A 120 7.00 -12.55 7.25
C TYR A 120 7.42 -12.31 8.72
N GLY A 121 8.01 -13.35 9.32
CA GLY A 121 8.43 -13.32 10.73
C GLY A 121 7.27 -13.08 11.69
N ASP A 122 7.49 -12.26 12.72
CA ASP A 122 6.48 -11.81 13.69
C ASP A 122 5.66 -10.61 13.17
N CYS A 123 5.53 -10.45 11.85
CA CYS A 123 4.87 -9.33 11.19
C CYS A 123 5.31 -7.95 11.75
N PRO A 124 6.62 -7.64 11.79
CA PRO A 124 7.09 -6.37 12.32
C PRO A 124 6.51 -5.21 11.50
N MET A 125 6.07 -4.17 12.20
CA MET A 125 5.69 -2.92 11.56
C MET A 125 6.92 -2.02 11.41
N LYS A 126 7.03 -1.38 10.25
CA LYS A 126 8.09 -0.42 9.94
C LYS A 126 7.47 0.88 9.42
N VAL A 127 8.14 1.99 9.67
CA VAL A 127 7.82 3.30 9.10
C VAL A 127 8.98 3.75 8.22
N TYR A 128 8.67 4.32 7.06
CA TYR A 128 9.69 4.85 6.15
C TYR A 128 10.15 6.23 6.63
N VAL A 129 11.47 6.46 6.63
CA VAL A 129 12.14 7.71 7.01
C VAL A 129 12.80 8.31 5.75
N PRO A 130 12.16 9.28 5.07
CA PRO A 130 12.59 9.76 3.76
C PRO A 130 14.00 10.36 3.71
N ASP A 131 14.40 11.07 4.77
CA ASP A 131 15.70 11.75 4.87
C ASP A 131 16.87 10.77 4.87
N ARG A 132 16.63 9.54 5.34
CA ARG A 132 17.65 8.49 5.46
C ARG A 132 17.51 7.41 4.40
N ASP A 133 16.46 7.48 3.57
CA ASP A 133 16.06 6.40 2.66
C ASP A 133 16.06 5.03 3.37
N ALA A 134 15.42 4.98 4.54
CA ALA A 134 15.51 3.81 5.41
C ALA A 134 14.18 3.54 6.09
N TRP A 135 13.95 2.27 6.41
CA TRP A 135 12.81 1.83 7.20
C TRP A 135 13.21 1.65 8.65
N GLN A 136 12.48 2.28 9.57
CA GLN A 136 12.67 2.14 11.00
C GLN A 136 11.60 1.21 11.56
N TYR A 137 11.99 0.26 12.41
CA TYR A 137 11.04 -0.59 13.12
C TYR A 137 10.22 0.24 14.11
N VAL A 138 8.91 0.00 14.12
CA VAL A 138 8.00 0.58 15.09
C VAL A 138 8.02 -0.29 16.34
N GLY A 139 8.33 0.32 17.49
CA GLY A 139 8.38 -0.35 18.78
C GLY A 139 7.00 -0.57 19.40
N GLY A 140 6.99 -0.92 20.69
CA GLY A 140 5.75 -1.18 21.44
C GLY A 140 5.26 -2.61 21.27
N ASP A 141 3.93 -2.76 21.17
CA ASP A 141 3.30 -4.07 21.05
C ASP A 141 3.61 -4.68 19.69
N LYS A 142 3.90 -5.99 19.68
CA LYS A 142 4.01 -6.73 18.43
C LYS A 142 2.63 -6.87 17.77
N PHE A 143 2.62 -6.95 16.44
CA PHE A 143 1.41 -7.31 15.72
C PHE A 143 0.87 -8.66 16.26
N PRO A 144 -0.43 -8.77 16.58
CA PRO A 144 -1.01 -9.94 17.25
C PRO A 144 -1.19 -11.13 16.30
N ARG A 145 -0.06 -11.69 15.82
CA ARG A 145 0.01 -12.71 14.77
C ARG A 145 -0.75 -13.99 15.11
N GLU A 146 -0.79 -14.40 16.38
CA GLU A 146 -1.52 -15.62 16.77
C GLU A 146 -3.02 -15.49 16.54
N ALA A 147 -3.60 -14.34 16.89
CA ALA A 147 -5.03 -14.08 16.69
C ALA A 147 -5.34 -13.68 15.24
N MET A 148 -4.42 -13.02 14.57
CA MET A 148 -4.62 -12.50 13.22
C MET A 148 -4.20 -13.44 12.11
N GLN A 149 -3.35 -14.45 12.36
CA GLN A 149 -2.72 -15.25 11.30
C GLN A 149 -1.99 -14.35 10.25
N ARG A 150 -2.44 -14.34 8.99
CA ARG A 150 -1.86 -13.55 7.90
C ARG A 150 -2.69 -12.27 7.67
N PRO A 151 -2.06 -11.08 7.65
CA PRO A 151 -2.70 -9.85 7.17
C PRO A 151 -3.28 -10.06 5.77
N PHE A 152 -4.53 -9.64 5.55
CA PHE A 152 -5.21 -9.74 4.26
C PHE A 152 -5.44 -8.36 3.63
N ALA A 153 -5.88 -7.39 4.43
CA ALA A 153 -6.08 -6.01 3.99
C ALA A 153 -5.67 -5.04 5.11
N VAL A 154 -5.19 -3.86 4.72
CA VAL A 154 -4.84 -2.80 5.65
C VAL A 154 -5.47 -1.48 5.21
N SER A 155 -5.92 -0.66 6.17
CA SER A 155 -6.47 0.67 5.92
C SER A 155 -6.08 1.64 7.03
N GLY A 156 -5.88 2.90 6.67
CA GLY A 156 -5.58 3.99 7.59
C GLY A 156 -6.78 4.90 7.72
N VAL A 157 -7.30 5.10 8.92
CA VAL A 157 -8.44 5.98 9.19
C VAL A 157 -8.21 6.73 10.51
N GLU A 158 -8.33 8.06 10.47
CA GLU A 158 -8.24 8.94 11.65
C GLU A 158 -7.03 8.66 12.56
N GLY A 159 -5.85 8.50 11.97
CA GLY A 159 -4.63 8.24 12.75
C GLY A 159 -4.44 6.80 13.21
N ARG A 160 -5.38 5.89 12.88
CA ARG A 160 -5.32 4.47 13.24
C ARG A 160 -5.12 3.58 12.02
N ILE A 161 -4.53 2.42 12.27
CA ILE A 161 -4.30 1.36 11.28
C ILE A 161 -5.26 0.22 11.58
N TYR A 162 -6.01 -0.22 10.57
CA TYR A 162 -6.92 -1.36 10.65
C TYR A 162 -6.38 -2.46 9.76
N VAL A 163 -6.12 -3.62 10.33
CA VAL A 163 -5.67 -4.81 9.61
C VAL A 163 -6.74 -5.87 9.71
N VAL A 164 -7.24 -6.34 8.58
CA VAL A 164 -8.18 -7.47 8.51
C VAL A 164 -7.41 -8.70 8.09
N SER A 165 -7.71 -9.85 8.69
CA SER A 165 -7.12 -11.13 8.32
C SER A 165 -8.10 -12.14 7.71
N SER A 166 -7.58 -13.30 7.31
CA SER A 166 -8.34 -14.44 6.76
C SER A 166 -9.54 -14.86 7.62
N GLY A 167 -9.43 -14.76 8.95
CA GLY A 167 -10.50 -15.09 9.90
C GLY A 167 -11.47 -13.94 10.18
N LEU A 168 -11.40 -12.84 9.42
CA LEU A 168 -12.17 -11.61 9.60
C LEU A 168 -11.98 -10.91 10.96
N ASN A 169 -10.99 -11.33 11.74
CA ASN A 169 -10.52 -10.57 12.89
C ASN A 169 -9.94 -9.24 12.40
N VAL A 170 -10.07 -8.21 13.24
CA VAL A 170 -9.56 -6.87 12.95
C VAL A 170 -8.57 -6.49 14.04
N ALA A 171 -7.32 -6.24 13.66
CA ALA A 171 -6.33 -5.63 14.53
C ALA A 171 -6.34 -4.12 14.31
N ILE A 172 -6.48 -3.37 15.40
CA ILE A 172 -6.50 -1.91 15.42
C ILE A 172 -5.18 -1.43 16.02
N GLY A 173 -4.33 -0.89 15.18
CA GLY A 173 -3.05 -0.29 15.54
C GLY A 173 -3.20 1.20 15.79
N THR A 174 -2.67 1.69 16.90
CA THR A 174 -2.56 3.13 17.17
C THR A 174 -1.07 3.49 17.23
N PRO A 175 -0.51 4.07 16.15
CA PRO A 175 0.83 4.65 16.16
C PRO A 175 0.89 5.85 17.11
N ILE A 176 1.88 5.88 17.99
CA ILE A 176 2.09 6.95 18.99
C ILE A 176 3.56 7.34 18.95
N GLU A 177 3.83 8.64 18.96
CA GLU A 177 5.19 9.14 19.19
C GLU A 177 5.56 8.96 20.65
N GLY A 178 6.55 8.11 20.90
CA GLY A 178 7.15 7.89 22.19
C GLY A 178 8.16 8.97 22.55
N GLN A 179 8.86 8.75 23.67
CA GLN A 179 9.97 9.60 24.08
C GLN A 179 11.11 9.50 23.05
N ASN A 180 11.78 10.62 22.74
CA ASN A 180 12.86 10.71 21.75
C ASN A 180 12.46 10.47 20.27
N ALA A 181 11.20 10.73 19.90
CA ALA A 181 10.68 10.53 18.54
C ALA A 181 10.74 9.07 18.04
N GLU A 182 10.86 8.10 18.96
CA GLU A 182 10.64 6.70 18.63
C GLU A 182 9.15 6.44 18.42
N LEU A 183 8.81 5.82 17.30
CA LEU A 183 7.43 5.48 17.01
C LEU A 183 7.10 4.14 17.66
N ILE A 184 6.03 4.09 18.44
CA ILE A 184 5.48 2.87 19.02
C ILE A 184 4.09 2.59 18.47
N ALA A 185 3.66 1.34 18.50
CA ALA A 185 2.29 0.96 18.17
C ALA A 185 1.67 0.19 19.34
N LYS A 186 0.41 0.52 19.63
CA LYS A 186 -0.45 -0.30 20.49
C LYS A 186 -1.45 -1.04 19.62
N TRP A 187 -1.68 -2.31 19.93
CA TRP A 187 -2.58 -3.17 19.17
C TRP A 187 -3.75 -3.64 20.02
N GLU A 188 -4.95 -3.52 19.47
CA GLU A 188 -6.17 -4.14 19.99
C GLU A 188 -6.71 -5.11 18.93
N VAL A 189 -7.24 -6.26 19.36
CA VAL A 189 -7.86 -7.25 18.46
C VAL A 189 -9.36 -7.30 18.71
N VAL A 190 -10.13 -7.10 17.65
CA VAL A 190 -11.57 -7.33 17.61
C VAL A 190 -11.81 -8.65 16.89
N ALA A 191 -12.31 -9.64 17.62
CA ALA A 191 -12.63 -10.94 17.04
C ALA A 191 -13.85 -10.86 16.13
N ALA A 192 -13.82 -11.59 15.01
CA ALA A 192 -14.98 -11.76 14.16
C ALA A 192 -16.13 -12.43 14.95
N PRO A 193 -17.38 -11.99 14.79
CA PRO A 193 -18.52 -12.72 15.33
C PRO A 193 -18.57 -14.14 14.76
N LYS A 194 -18.99 -15.12 15.58
CA LYS A 194 -19.00 -16.55 15.19
C LYS A 194 -19.72 -16.86 13.88
N GLY A 195 -20.76 -16.07 13.56
CA GLY A 195 -21.51 -16.22 12.30
C GLY A 195 -20.71 -15.87 11.03
N PHE A 196 -19.52 -15.29 11.17
CA PHE A 196 -18.66 -14.95 10.04
C PHE A 196 -17.52 -15.96 9.78
N HIS A 197 -17.38 -17.01 10.59
CA HIS A 197 -16.24 -17.94 10.50
C HIS A 197 -16.16 -18.70 9.17
N ASP A 198 -17.29 -18.88 8.47
CA ASP A 198 -17.35 -19.59 7.18
C ASP A 198 -17.15 -18.66 5.97
N PHE A 199 -16.99 -17.35 6.17
CA PHE A 199 -16.73 -16.42 5.08
C PHE A 199 -15.24 -16.23 4.82
N SER A 200 -14.90 -16.03 3.56
CA SER A 200 -13.58 -15.59 3.13
C SER A 200 -13.59 -14.09 2.88
N PRO A 201 -12.59 -13.33 3.36
CA PRO A 201 -12.52 -11.91 3.06
C PRO A 201 -12.29 -11.66 1.56
N LEU A 202 -12.88 -10.58 1.07
CA LEU A 202 -12.56 -9.96 -0.21
C LEU A 202 -12.19 -8.51 0.05
N SER A 203 -11.13 -8.03 -0.58
CA SER A 203 -10.72 -6.64 -0.49
C SER A 203 -11.04 -5.93 -1.81
N CYS A 204 -11.50 -4.69 -1.68
CA CYS A 204 -11.53 -3.75 -2.79
C CYS A 204 -10.96 -2.43 -2.28
N GLN A 205 -10.27 -1.72 -3.16
CA GLN A 205 -9.76 -0.39 -2.84
C GLN A 205 -10.87 0.62 -3.19
N VAL A 206 -11.36 1.31 -2.17
CA VAL A 206 -12.33 2.40 -2.34
C VAL A 206 -11.55 3.71 -2.33
N LEU A 207 -11.51 4.38 -3.48
CA LEU A 207 -10.83 5.65 -3.65
C LEU A 207 -11.89 6.75 -3.74
N TYR A 208 -11.91 7.62 -2.72
CA TYR A 208 -12.71 8.84 -2.74
C TYR A 208 -11.90 9.93 -3.43
N ALA A 209 -12.56 10.75 -4.24
CA ALA A 209 -11.94 11.81 -5.02
C ALA A 209 -12.84 13.05 -5.05
#